data_AF-A0A662XMN2-F1
#
_entry.id   AF-A0A662XMN2-F1
#
_cell.length_a   1.000
_cell.length_b   1.000
_cell.length_c   1.000
_cell.angle_alpha   90.00
_cell.angle_beta   90.00
_cell.angle_gamma   90.00
#
_symmetry.space_group_name_H-M   'P 1'
#
loop_
_entity.id
_entity.type
_entity.pdbx_description
1 polymer ?
#
loop_
_entity_poly.entity_id
_entity_poly.type
_entity_poly.pdbx_seq_one_letter_code
_entity_poly.pdbx_strand_id
1 'polypeptide(L)'
;MPEVSEATSLLGRQVELELPIIVRDGSFPLASPTYAAALETVKVHDYEDEKDLAVLEKKLALEQQLEPDPVASEELWKTWALTYPVIITYTLEYLPGLVVIVLVGHLDSPNTKDYVAAATLSTMFTNVTALSIGFGLSSALDTLCSQAYGAGKLDKLGVYLQCGAIVVGACLVPAFLVNWHADYFLTLLGLDAEVARLAGEFSRVTIFGVPFLCAYEM
;
A
#
# COMPACT_ATOMS: atom_id res chain seq x y z
N MET A 1 -49.50 18.95 -29.59
CA MET A 1 -48.30 18.28 -30.13
C MET A 1 -47.69 19.17 -31.21
N PRO A 2 -46.37 19.40 -31.21
CA PRO A 2 -45.46 19.12 -30.11
C PRO A 2 -44.37 20.21 -29.88
N GLU A 3 -43.69 20.03 -28.75
CA GLU A 3 -42.23 20.13 -28.57
C GLU A 3 -41.50 21.36 -29.10
N VAL A 4 -40.92 22.14 -28.17
CA VAL A 4 -39.52 22.61 -28.18
C VAL A 4 -39.23 23.42 -26.89
N SER A 5 -40.24 23.95 -26.19
CA SER A 5 -40.00 24.85 -25.06
C SER A 5 -39.72 24.19 -23.70
N GLU A 6 -39.75 22.87 -23.59
CA GLU A 6 -39.57 22.14 -22.30
C GLU A 6 -38.19 21.49 -22.15
N ALA A 7 -37.37 21.47 -23.21
CA ALA A 7 -36.03 20.86 -23.16
C ALA A 7 -34.94 21.80 -22.65
N THR A 8 -35.16 23.12 -22.65
CA THR A 8 -34.14 24.11 -22.27
C THR A 8 -34.30 24.63 -20.84
N SER A 9 -35.28 24.13 -20.09
CA SER A 9 -35.51 24.49 -18.68
C SER A 9 -34.89 23.50 -17.69
N LEU A 10 -34.46 22.32 -18.13
CA LEU A 10 -33.97 21.25 -17.25
C LEU A 10 -32.45 21.20 -17.09
N LEU A 11 -31.71 22.15 -17.67
CA LEU A 11 -30.25 22.27 -17.50
C LEU A 11 -29.83 23.50 -16.66
N GLY A 12 -30.79 24.24 -16.10
CA GLY A 12 -30.53 25.52 -15.44
C GLY A 12 -30.51 25.51 -13.91
N ARG A 13 -30.79 24.38 -13.25
CA ARG A 13 -30.75 24.29 -11.79
C ARG A 13 -29.63 23.36 -11.36
N GLN A 14 -28.40 23.78 -11.68
CA GLN A 14 -27.25 23.42 -10.87
C GLN A 14 -27.63 23.80 -9.44
N VAL A 15 -27.89 22.80 -8.60
CA VAL A 15 -27.66 22.94 -7.18
C VAL A 15 -26.17 23.22 -7.12
N GLU A 16 -25.81 24.51 -7.04
CA GLU A 16 -24.55 24.93 -6.47
C GLU A 16 -24.54 24.31 -5.08
N LEU A 17 -24.03 23.08 -4.98
CA LEU A 17 -23.34 22.66 -3.79
C LEU A 17 -22.22 23.69 -3.64
N GLU A 18 -22.50 24.75 -2.88
CA GLU A 18 -21.48 25.50 -2.17
C GLU A 18 -20.83 24.51 -1.19
N LEU A 19 -20.08 23.55 -1.72
CA LEU A 19 -18.99 22.94 -0.99
C LEU A 19 -18.14 24.13 -0.56
N PRO A 20 -17.94 24.35 0.75
CA PRO A 20 -17.17 25.49 1.20
C PRO A 20 -15.83 25.43 0.48
N ILE A 21 -15.58 26.42 -0.38
CA ILE A 21 -14.28 26.63 -1.00
C ILE A 21 -13.31 26.72 0.17
N ILE A 22 -12.47 25.69 0.31
CA ILE A 22 -11.48 25.57 1.37
C ILE A 22 -10.46 26.67 1.15
N VAL A 23 -10.73 27.86 1.69
CA VAL A 23 -9.72 28.89 1.84
C VAL A 23 -8.82 28.42 2.96
N ARG A 24 -7.56 28.16 2.61
CA ARG A 24 -6.46 27.81 3.50
C ARG A 24 -6.21 28.97 4.47
N ASP A 25 -7.04 29.09 5.50
CA ASP A 25 -6.79 30.01 6.61
C ASP A 25 -6.65 29.22 7.90
N GLY A 26 -5.41 29.15 8.40
CA GLY A 26 -4.95 28.95 9.77
C GLY A 26 -5.44 27.81 10.68
N SER A 27 -6.63 27.27 10.48
CA SER A 27 -7.29 26.33 11.38
C SER A 27 -7.76 25.12 10.59
N PHE A 28 -7.11 23.98 10.81
CA PHE A 28 -7.56 22.67 10.34
C PHE A 28 -9.07 22.51 10.59
N PRO A 29 -9.92 22.39 9.57
CA PRO A 29 -11.26 21.88 9.78
C PRO A 29 -11.11 20.36 10.00
N LEU A 30 -11.48 19.90 11.19
CA LEU A 30 -11.59 18.49 11.57
C LEU A 30 -12.72 17.79 10.78
N ALA A 31 -12.66 17.77 9.45
CA ALA A 31 -13.32 16.72 8.71
C ALA A 31 -12.50 15.45 8.99
N SER A 32 -12.91 14.68 9.99
CA SER A 32 -12.27 13.39 10.26
C SER A 32 -12.34 12.54 8.98
N PRO A 33 -11.35 11.68 8.70
CA PRO A 33 -11.42 10.75 7.57
C PRO A 33 -12.74 9.97 7.56
N THR A 34 -13.31 9.70 8.74
CA THR A 34 -14.63 9.12 8.96
C THR A 34 -15.77 9.99 8.41
N TYR A 35 -15.75 11.32 8.65
CA TYR A 35 -16.75 12.26 8.11
C TYR A 35 -16.70 12.33 6.57
N ALA A 36 -15.50 12.41 5.99
CA ALA A 36 -15.31 12.41 4.55
C ALA A 36 -15.77 11.09 3.91
N ALA A 37 -15.50 9.96 4.59
CA ALA A 37 -15.87 8.64 4.11
C ALA A 37 -17.36 8.31 4.33
N ALA A 38 -17.99 8.88 5.36
CA ALA A 38 -19.44 8.82 5.58
C ALA A 38 -20.21 9.58 4.49
N LEU A 39 -19.73 10.77 4.11
CA LEU A 39 -20.30 11.53 2.98
C LEU A 39 -20.20 10.78 1.65
N GLU A 40 -19.17 9.97 1.47
CA GLU A 40 -18.93 9.21 0.24
C GLU A 40 -19.59 7.80 0.23
N THR A 41 -19.97 7.26 1.40
CA THR A 41 -20.74 6.01 1.52
C THR A 41 -22.24 6.21 1.58
N VAL A 42 -22.72 7.42 1.86
CA VAL A 42 -24.08 7.81 1.51
C VAL A 42 -24.17 7.81 -0.01
N LYS A 43 -24.43 6.62 -0.58
CA LYS A 43 -25.05 6.51 -1.90
C LYS A 43 -26.29 7.39 -1.83
N VAL A 44 -26.27 8.52 -2.52
CA VAL A 44 -27.47 9.28 -2.88
C VAL A 44 -28.27 8.40 -3.84
N HIS A 45 -28.93 7.37 -3.31
CA HIS A 45 -29.67 6.41 -4.12
C HIS A 45 -31.02 6.02 -3.55
N ASP A 46 -31.59 6.76 -2.59
CA ASP A 46 -33.04 6.65 -2.30
C ASP A 46 -33.59 7.74 -1.36
N TYR A 47 -33.02 8.95 -1.37
CA TYR A 47 -33.59 10.06 -0.59
C TYR A 47 -34.19 11.10 -1.53
N GLU A 48 -35.45 10.87 -1.91
CA GLU A 48 -36.26 11.83 -2.67
C GLU A 48 -36.79 13.00 -1.80
N ASP A 49 -36.69 12.90 -0.47
CA ASP A 49 -37.31 13.85 0.46
C ASP A 49 -36.27 14.65 1.30
N GLU A 50 -36.39 15.98 1.28
CA GLU A 50 -35.54 16.97 1.98
C GLU A 50 -35.46 16.73 3.50
N LYS A 51 -36.47 16.04 4.05
CA LYS A 51 -36.55 15.66 5.47
C LYS A 51 -35.52 14.62 5.88
N ASP A 52 -35.18 13.68 5.01
CA ASP A 52 -34.24 12.61 5.35
C ASP A 52 -32.79 13.10 5.37
N LEU A 53 -32.46 14.07 4.51
CA LEU A 53 -31.20 14.81 4.60
C LEU A 53 -31.07 15.55 5.93
N ALA A 54 -32.11 16.27 6.36
CA ALA A 54 -32.10 17.00 7.63
C ALA A 54 -31.97 16.05 8.84
N VAL A 55 -32.54 14.85 8.77
CA VAL A 55 -32.38 13.81 9.80
C VAL A 55 -30.97 13.24 9.81
N LEU A 56 -30.37 13.02 8.64
CA LEU A 56 -28.97 12.58 8.50
C LEU A 56 -27.99 13.64 9.02
N GLU A 57 -28.13 14.90 8.61
CA GLU A 57 -27.31 16.01 9.11
C GLU A 57 -27.38 16.11 10.63
N LYS A 58 -28.57 15.95 11.20
CA LYS A 58 -28.75 15.99 12.65
C LYS A 58 -28.11 14.78 13.35
N LYS A 59 -28.15 13.59 12.74
CA LYS A 59 -27.46 12.40 13.26
C LYS A 59 -25.94 12.55 13.18
N LEU A 60 -25.42 13.01 12.05
CA LEU A 60 -24.01 13.30 11.82
C LEU A 60 -23.49 14.38 12.78
N ALA A 61 -24.25 15.46 12.97
CA ALA A 61 -23.90 16.51 13.93
C ALA A 61 -23.92 16.01 15.39
N LEU A 62 -24.82 15.08 15.71
CA LEU A 62 -24.86 14.45 17.04
C LEU A 62 -23.67 13.51 17.24
N GLU A 63 -23.33 12.69 16.25
CA GLU A 63 -22.16 11.80 16.28
C GLU A 63 -20.86 12.61 16.38
N GLN A 64 -20.75 13.69 15.62
CA GLN A 64 -19.59 14.60 15.67
C GLN A 64 -19.46 15.33 17.02
N GLN A 65 -20.58 15.60 17.71
CA GLN A 65 -20.55 16.13 19.09
C GLN A 65 -20.26 15.05 20.14
N LEU A 66 -20.41 13.78 19.81
CA LEU A 66 -20.14 12.65 20.70
C LEU A 66 -18.70 12.11 20.56
N GLU A 67 -17.96 12.52 19.52
CA GLU A 67 -16.56 12.15 19.35
C GLU A 67 -15.74 12.74 20.52
N PRO A 68 -15.08 11.88 21.33
CA PRO A 68 -14.26 12.36 22.44
C PRO A 68 -13.09 13.17 21.91
N ASP A 69 -12.78 14.29 22.58
CA ASP A 69 -11.63 15.12 22.23
C ASP A 69 -10.36 14.26 22.16
N PRO A 70 -9.53 14.41 21.13
CA PRO A 70 -8.37 13.56 20.95
C PRO A 70 -7.36 13.77 22.09
N VAL A 71 -7.31 12.82 23.03
CA VAL A 71 -6.32 12.80 24.12
C VAL A 71 -5.07 12.08 23.62
N ALA A 72 -3.98 12.82 23.45
CA ALA A 72 -2.73 12.32 22.88
C ALA A 72 -2.20 11.04 23.57
N SER A 73 -2.35 10.92 24.89
CA SER A 73 -1.89 9.75 25.64
C SER A 73 -2.70 8.48 25.34
N GLU A 74 -4.01 8.62 25.10
CA GLU A 74 -4.87 7.48 24.78
C GLU A 74 -4.64 7.00 23.35
N GLU A 75 -4.52 7.94 22.41
CA GLU A 75 -4.23 7.64 21.01
C GLU A 75 -2.83 7.02 20.85
N LEU A 76 -1.84 7.47 21.64
CA LEU A 76 -0.52 6.84 21.70
C LEU A 76 -0.60 5.39 22.19
N TRP A 77 -1.39 5.12 23.23
CA TRP A 77 -1.54 3.75 23.74
C TRP A 77 -2.23 2.83 22.73
N LYS A 78 -3.30 3.30 22.08
CA LYS A 78 -3.99 2.57 21.01
C LYS A 78 -3.05 2.25 19.85
N THR A 79 -2.28 3.25 19.41
CA THR A 79 -1.29 3.08 18.34
C THR A 79 -0.22 2.06 18.76
N TRP A 80 0.30 2.17 19.98
CA TRP A 80 1.32 1.24 20.48
C TRP A 80 0.83 -0.20 20.51
N ALA A 81 -0.42 -0.42 20.95
CA ALA A 81 -1.04 -1.75 20.97
C ALA A 81 -1.11 -2.41 19.59
N LEU A 82 -1.21 -1.62 18.51
CA LEU A 82 -1.21 -2.09 17.13
C LEU A 82 0.21 -2.22 16.55
N THR A 83 1.11 -1.30 16.87
CA THR A 83 2.44 -1.23 16.27
C THR A 83 3.42 -2.24 16.88
N TYR A 84 3.33 -2.57 18.17
CA TYR A 84 4.27 -3.50 18.80
C TYR A 84 4.35 -4.90 18.14
N PRO A 85 3.25 -5.58 17.76
CA PRO A 85 3.34 -6.88 17.10
C PRO A 85 3.94 -6.75 15.69
N VAL A 86 3.68 -5.63 15.01
CA VAL A 86 4.22 -5.35 13.68
C VAL A 86 5.74 -5.17 13.74
N ILE A 87 6.26 -4.44 14.74
CA ILE A 87 7.72 -4.30 14.97
C ILE A 87 8.37 -5.67 15.19
N ILE A 88 7.76 -6.53 16.01
CA ILE A 88 8.28 -7.88 16.28
C ILE A 88 8.29 -8.70 14.99
N THR A 89 7.23 -8.63 14.20
CA THR A 89 7.10 -9.35 12.93
C THR A 89 8.21 -8.96 11.96
N TYR A 90 8.39 -7.65 11.69
CA TYR A 90 9.48 -7.17 10.83
C TYR A 90 10.87 -7.54 11.37
N THR A 91 11.06 -7.49 12.69
CA THR A 91 12.34 -7.90 13.31
C THR A 91 12.63 -9.38 13.04
N LEU A 92 11.62 -10.25 13.17
CA LEU A 92 11.75 -11.68 12.90
C LEU A 92 11.94 -11.99 11.42
N GLU A 93 11.35 -11.18 10.54
CA GLU A 93 11.46 -11.33 9.09
C GLU A 93 12.89 -11.02 8.58
N TYR A 94 13.54 -9.97 9.09
CA TYR A 94 14.92 -9.61 8.69
C TYR A 94 15.99 -10.55 9.28
N LEU A 95 15.69 -11.23 10.38
CA LEU A 95 16.66 -12.02 11.14
C LEU A 95 17.27 -13.20 10.34
N PRO A 96 16.51 -14.01 9.57
CA PRO A 96 17.07 -15.05 8.71
C PRO A 96 18.13 -14.54 7.73
N GLY A 97 17.91 -13.36 7.12
CA GLY A 97 18.88 -12.76 6.19
C GLY A 97 20.21 -12.44 6.86
N LEU A 98 20.16 -11.87 8.07
CA LEU A 98 21.35 -11.61 8.88
C LEU A 98 22.09 -12.92 9.24
N VAL A 99 21.35 -13.95 9.65
CA VAL A 99 21.93 -15.26 10.00
C VAL A 99 22.63 -15.89 8.79
N VAL A 100 22.03 -15.86 7.60
CA VAL A 100 22.64 -16.38 6.37
C VAL A 100 23.97 -15.68 6.06
N ILE A 101 24.03 -14.35 6.15
CA ILE A 101 25.27 -13.60 5.89
C ILE A 101 26.38 -13.97 6.90
N VAL A 102 26.03 -14.08 8.18
CA VAL A 102 26.97 -14.50 9.23
C VAL A 102 27.48 -15.93 8.99
N LEU A 103 26.61 -16.85 8.59
CA LEU A 103 27.00 -18.23 8.29
C LEU A 103 27.91 -18.32 7.06
N VAL A 104 27.60 -17.59 5.98
CA VAL A 104 28.46 -17.52 4.78
C VAL A 104 29.82 -16.92 5.15
N GLY A 105 29.86 -15.93 6.04
CA GLY A 105 31.11 -15.32 6.54
C GLY A 105 32.01 -16.28 7.34
N HIS A 106 31.47 -17.36 7.88
CA HIS A 106 32.22 -18.40 8.60
C HIS A 106 32.58 -19.63 7.74
N LEU A 107 32.33 -19.59 6.43
CA LEU A 107 32.81 -20.65 5.54
C LEU A 107 34.34 -20.56 5.45
N ASP A 108 35.05 -21.61 5.89
CA ASP A 108 36.50 -21.75 5.72
C ASP A 108 36.82 -22.12 4.27
N SER A 109 36.90 -21.12 3.38
CA SER A 109 37.27 -21.28 1.98
C SER A 109 38.17 -20.12 1.52
N PRO A 110 39.17 -20.36 0.65
CA PRO A 110 39.99 -19.29 0.08
C PRO A 110 39.17 -18.24 -0.70
N ASN A 111 37.95 -18.59 -1.14
CA ASN A 111 37.07 -17.72 -1.93
C ASN A 111 35.89 -17.14 -1.13
N THR A 112 35.91 -17.21 0.21
CA THR A 112 34.80 -16.75 1.06
C THR A 112 34.46 -15.27 0.83
N LYS A 113 35.46 -14.43 0.52
CA LYS A 113 35.23 -13.02 0.19
C LYS A 113 34.36 -12.84 -1.05
N ASP A 114 34.59 -13.63 -2.08
CA ASP A 114 33.85 -13.55 -3.34
C ASP A 114 32.43 -14.10 -3.17
N TYR A 115 32.25 -15.16 -2.38
CA TYR A 115 30.92 -15.68 -2.05
C TYR A 115 30.08 -14.70 -1.23
N VAL A 116 30.67 -14.04 -0.22
CA VAL A 116 29.98 -13.01 0.57
C VAL A 116 29.62 -11.80 -0.30
N ALA A 117 30.55 -11.35 -1.15
CA ALA A 117 30.31 -10.24 -2.06
C ALA A 117 29.19 -10.57 -3.07
N ALA A 118 29.24 -11.76 -3.67
CA ALA A 118 28.24 -12.25 -4.61
C ALA A 118 26.85 -12.39 -3.97
N ALA A 119 26.76 -12.99 -2.78
CA ALA A 119 25.49 -13.12 -2.06
C ALA A 119 24.89 -11.75 -1.72
N THR A 120 25.72 -10.83 -1.21
CA THR A 120 25.28 -9.48 -0.86
C THR A 120 24.82 -8.71 -2.10
N LEU A 121 25.57 -8.80 -3.19
CA LEU A 121 25.25 -8.15 -4.46
C LEU A 121 23.97 -8.71 -5.09
N SER A 122 23.80 -10.03 -5.07
CA SER A 122 22.56 -10.70 -5.49
C SER A 122 21.36 -10.22 -4.69
N THR A 123 21.48 -10.15 -3.36
CA THR A 123 20.42 -9.63 -2.49
C THR A 123 20.11 -8.17 -2.82
N MET A 124 21.12 -7.30 -2.97
CA MET A 124 20.89 -5.90 -3.36
C MET A 124 20.20 -5.78 -4.71
N PHE A 125 20.62 -6.55 -5.70
CA PHE A 125 20.02 -6.57 -7.03
C PHE A 125 18.54 -7.01 -6.97
N THR A 126 18.25 -8.09 -6.24
CA THR A 126 16.89 -8.60 -6.04
C THR A 126 16.02 -7.62 -5.27
N ASN A 127 16.57 -6.94 -4.26
CA ASN A 127 15.85 -5.92 -3.51
C ASN A 127 15.36 -4.80 -4.42
N VAL A 128 16.25 -4.23 -5.24
CA VAL A 128 15.94 -3.11 -6.13
C VAL A 128 14.98 -3.52 -7.25
N THR A 129 15.22 -4.68 -7.86
CA THR A 129 14.52 -5.07 -9.09
C THR A 129 13.20 -5.82 -8.85
N ALA A 130 13.00 -6.41 -7.66
CA ALA A 130 11.82 -7.21 -7.36
C ALA A 130 11.15 -6.80 -6.05
N LEU A 131 11.86 -6.85 -4.91
CA LEU A 131 11.23 -6.69 -3.60
C LEU A 131 10.72 -5.26 -3.36
N SER A 132 11.44 -4.23 -3.77
CA SER A 132 10.97 -2.85 -3.65
C SER A 132 9.66 -2.60 -4.41
N ILE A 133 9.49 -3.26 -5.56
CA ILE A 133 8.25 -3.18 -6.35
C ILE A 133 7.12 -3.92 -5.62
N GLY A 134 7.38 -5.15 -5.16
CA GLY A 134 6.41 -5.95 -4.41
C GLY A 134 5.93 -5.25 -3.14
N PHE A 135 6.87 -4.85 -2.27
CA PHE A 135 6.57 -4.17 -1.01
C PHE A 135 5.92 -2.80 -1.23
N GLY A 136 6.34 -2.06 -2.26
CA GLY A 136 5.70 -0.79 -2.62
C GLY A 136 4.24 -0.95 -3.03
N LEU A 137 3.92 -2.01 -3.78
CA LEU A 137 2.55 -2.33 -4.19
C LEU A 137 1.72 -2.85 -3.01
N SER A 138 2.28 -3.70 -2.14
CA SER A 138 1.61 -4.12 -0.89
C SER A 138 1.30 -2.93 0.02
N SER A 139 2.24 -2.01 0.20
CA SER A 139 2.01 -0.79 1.01
C SER A 139 0.92 0.12 0.42
N ALA A 140 0.83 0.21 -0.91
CA ALA A 140 -0.28 0.89 -1.57
C ALA A 140 -1.62 0.18 -1.31
N LEU A 141 -1.62 -1.16 -1.32
CA LEU A 141 -2.79 -1.96 -0.99
C LEU A 141 -3.24 -1.75 0.47
N ASP A 142 -2.31 -1.71 1.43
CA ASP A 142 -2.62 -1.41 2.84
C ASP A 142 -3.36 -0.07 2.98
N THR A 143 -2.93 0.93 2.22
CA THR A 143 -3.57 2.25 2.19
C THR A 143 -4.99 2.16 1.63
N LEU A 144 -5.18 1.50 0.49
CA LEU A 144 -6.50 1.33 -0.13
C LEU A 144 -7.46 0.52 0.76
N CYS A 145 -6.96 -0.55 1.39
CA CYS A 145 -7.72 -1.38 2.31
C CYS A 145 -8.09 -0.61 3.57
N SER A 146 -7.15 0.14 4.16
CA SER A 146 -7.42 0.99 5.33
C SER A 146 -8.45 2.08 5.01
N GLN A 147 -8.37 2.69 3.83
CA GLN A 147 -9.36 3.67 3.37
C GLN A 147 -10.74 3.04 3.15
N ALA A 148 -10.81 1.89 2.49
CA ALA A 148 -12.08 1.17 2.29
C ALA A 148 -12.70 0.73 3.62
N TYR A 149 -11.88 0.26 4.55
CA TYR A 149 -12.30 -0.11 5.89
C TYR A 149 -12.83 1.10 6.67
N GLY A 150 -12.09 2.21 6.67
CA GLY A 150 -12.52 3.47 7.29
C GLY A 150 -13.79 4.05 6.66
N ALA A 151 -14.02 3.79 5.38
CA ALA A 151 -15.24 4.12 4.68
C ALA A 151 -16.38 3.11 4.89
N GLY A 152 -16.20 2.01 5.61
CA GLY A 152 -17.23 0.98 5.76
C GLY A 152 -17.54 0.18 4.47
N LYS A 153 -16.71 0.32 3.42
CA LYS A 153 -16.81 -0.38 2.13
C LYS A 153 -16.13 -1.75 2.19
N LEU A 154 -16.55 -2.60 3.13
CA LEU A 154 -15.90 -3.90 3.39
C LEU A 154 -15.97 -4.87 2.21
N ASP A 155 -16.97 -4.71 1.34
CA ASP A 155 -17.11 -5.46 0.08
C ASP A 155 -15.92 -5.24 -0.87
N LYS A 156 -15.25 -4.08 -0.78
CA LYS A 156 -14.13 -3.73 -1.65
C LYS A 156 -12.80 -4.33 -1.21
N LEU A 157 -12.65 -4.74 0.04
CA LEU A 157 -11.40 -5.31 0.58
C LEU A 157 -10.95 -6.53 -0.24
N GLY A 158 -11.86 -7.47 -0.51
CA GLY A 158 -11.55 -8.66 -1.30
C GLY A 158 -11.20 -8.33 -2.76
N VAL A 159 -11.87 -7.33 -3.34
CA VAL A 159 -11.58 -6.88 -4.71
C VAL A 159 -10.21 -6.21 -4.80
N TYR A 160 -9.85 -5.39 -3.82
CA TYR A 160 -8.54 -4.76 -3.75
C TYR A 160 -7.42 -5.78 -3.57
N LEU A 161 -7.61 -6.78 -2.70
CA LEU A 161 -6.65 -7.86 -2.52
C LEU A 161 -6.44 -8.67 -3.81
N GLN A 162 -7.52 -9.05 -4.50
CA GLN A 162 -7.45 -9.76 -5.78
C GLN A 162 -6.75 -8.92 -6.86
N CYS A 163 -7.10 -7.63 -6.96
CA CYS A 163 -6.47 -6.71 -7.88
C CYS A 163 -4.98 -6.55 -7.59
N GLY A 164 -4.62 -6.35 -6.31
CA GLY A 164 -3.25 -6.25 -5.84
C GLY A 164 -2.44 -7.50 -6.21
N ALA A 165 -2.97 -8.69 -5.92
CA ALA A 165 -2.33 -9.97 -6.25
C ALA A 165 -2.09 -10.13 -7.75
N ILE A 166 -3.04 -9.72 -8.60
CA ILE A 166 -2.88 -9.76 -10.06
C ILE A 166 -1.80 -8.77 -10.52
N VAL A 167 -1.82 -7.53 -10.00
CA VAL A 167 -0.85 -6.49 -10.36
C VAL A 167 0.56 -6.88 -9.93
N VAL A 168 0.74 -7.34 -8.69
CA VAL A 168 2.04 -7.83 -8.21
C VAL A 168 2.48 -9.06 -8.99
N GLY A 169 1.59 -10.02 -9.24
CA GLY A 169 1.88 -11.18 -10.10
C GLY A 169 2.38 -10.77 -11.49
N ALA A 170 1.75 -9.76 -12.10
CA ALA A 170 2.18 -9.22 -13.38
C ALA A 170 3.56 -8.53 -13.31
N CYS A 171 3.84 -7.78 -12.24
CA CYS A 171 5.15 -7.14 -12.02
C CYS A 171 6.26 -8.15 -11.70
N LEU A 172 5.94 -9.30 -11.12
CA LEU A 172 6.91 -10.35 -10.82
C LEU A 172 7.45 -11.03 -12.08
N VAL A 173 6.70 -11.06 -13.18
CA VAL A 173 7.18 -11.67 -14.44
C VAL A 173 8.42 -10.96 -15.01
N PRO A 174 8.42 -9.64 -15.28
CA PRO A 174 9.63 -8.95 -15.73
C PRO A 174 10.71 -8.93 -14.65
N ALA A 175 10.36 -8.83 -13.36
CA ALA A 175 11.33 -8.91 -12.28
C ALA A 175 12.06 -10.26 -12.26
N PHE A 176 11.33 -11.37 -12.49
CA PHE A 176 11.90 -12.71 -12.62
C PHE A 176 12.91 -12.77 -13.77
N LEU A 177 12.55 -12.27 -14.95
CA LEU A 177 13.42 -12.28 -16.13
C LEU A 177 14.71 -11.47 -15.90
N VAL A 178 14.61 -10.32 -15.25
CA VAL A 178 15.76 -9.46 -14.92
C VAL A 178 16.69 -10.17 -13.93
N ASN A 179 16.15 -10.76 -12.87
CA ASN A 179 16.93 -11.49 -11.86
C ASN A 179 17.52 -12.80 -12.40
N TRP A 180 16.81 -13.49 -13.28
CA TRP A 180 17.33 -14.71 -13.92
C TRP A 180 18.64 -14.47 -14.69
N HIS A 181 18.78 -13.27 -15.27
CA HIS A 181 19.96 -12.81 -15.99
C HIS A 181 20.77 -11.78 -15.20
N ALA A 182 20.73 -11.83 -13.87
CA ALA A 182 21.44 -10.88 -13.01
C ALA A 182 22.94 -10.82 -13.32
N ASP A 183 23.59 -11.95 -13.66
CA ASP A 183 25.01 -11.97 -14.05
C ASP A 183 25.31 -11.04 -15.24
N TYR A 184 24.46 -11.06 -16.28
CA TYR A 184 24.60 -10.19 -17.43
C TYR A 184 24.48 -8.71 -17.06
N PHE A 185 23.45 -8.34 -16.29
CA PHE A 185 23.23 -6.95 -15.87
C PHE A 185 24.33 -6.45 -14.94
N LEU A 186 24.82 -7.30 -14.04
CA LEU A 186 25.90 -6.97 -13.12
C LEU A 186 27.23 -6.78 -13.85
N THR A 187 27.56 -7.65 -14.82
CA THR A 187 28.74 -7.44 -15.68
C THR A 187 28.60 -6.17 -16.53
N LEU A 188 27.40 -5.84 -17.02
CA LEU A 188 27.16 -4.61 -17.77
C LEU A 188 27.39 -3.35 -16.93
N LEU A 189 27.14 -3.41 -15.62
CA LEU A 189 27.45 -2.34 -14.67
C LEU A 189 28.96 -2.21 -14.35
N GLY A 190 29.81 -3.03 -14.97
CA GLY A 190 31.27 -2.98 -14.80
C GLY A 190 31.77 -3.71 -13.55
N LEU A 191 30.96 -4.59 -12.96
CA LEU A 191 31.40 -5.46 -11.86
C LEU A 191 32.30 -6.58 -12.37
N ASP A 192 33.14 -7.09 -11.47
CA ASP A 192 34.03 -8.22 -11.75
C ASP A 192 33.22 -9.43 -12.27
N ALA A 193 33.71 -10.05 -13.34
CA ALA A 193 32.97 -11.10 -14.05
C ALA A 193 32.75 -12.35 -13.20
N GLU A 194 33.67 -12.70 -12.30
CA GLU A 194 33.53 -13.87 -11.44
C GLU A 194 32.53 -13.60 -10.32
N VAL A 195 32.58 -12.41 -9.69
CA VAL A 195 31.60 -12.00 -8.67
C VAL A 195 30.19 -11.87 -9.28
N ALA A 196 30.08 -11.32 -10.50
CA ALA A 196 28.81 -11.20 -11.21
C ALA A 196 28.21 -12.57 -11.55
N ARG A 197 29.04 -13.52 -12.00
CA ARG A 197 28.62 -14.90 -12.28
C ARG A 197 28.07 -15.58 -11.04
N LEU A 198 28.80 -15.50 -9.92
CA LEU A 198 28.37 -16.05 -8.63
C LEU A 198 27.08 -15.38 -8.14
N ALA A 199 26.97 -14.06 -8.25
CA ALA A 199 25.76 -13.33 -7.87
C ALA A 199 24.55 -13.75 -8.71
N GLY A 200 24.73 -14.01 -10.01
CA GLY A 200 23.69 -14.56 -10.88
C GLY A 200 23.24 -15.97 -10.46
N GLU A 201 24.15 -16.83 -10.00
CA GLU A 201 23.79 -18.14 -9.44
C GLU A 201 22.95 -18.02 -8.17
N PHE A 202 23.34 -17.13 -7.24
CA PHE A 202 22.54 -16.81 -6.07
C PHE A 202 21.15 -16.28 -6.47
N SER A 203 21.08 -15.32 -7.39
CA SER A 203 19.83 -14.68 -7.80
C SER A 203 18.85 -15.68 -8.42
N ARG A 204 19.34 -16.62 -9.26
CA ARG A 204 18.51 -17.69 -9.85
C ARG A 204 17.88 -18.63 -8.82
N VAL A 205 18.52 -18.83 -7.66
CA VAL A 205 17.94 -19.60 -6.57
C VAL A 205 16.98 -18.74 -5.75
N THR A 206 17.37 -17.52 -5.41
CA THR A 206 16.58 -16.59 -4.58
C THR A 206 15.26 -16.19 -5.25
N ILE A 207 15.23 -16.02 -6.57
CA ILE A 207 14.07 -15.48 -7.29
C ILE A 207 12.83 -16.37 -7.18
N PHE A 208 12.98 -17.68 -6.94
CA PHE A 208 11.85 -18.58 -6.70
C PHE A 208 11.14 -18.31 -5.37
N GLY A 209 11.83 -17.73 -4.38
CA GLY A 209 11.25 -17.35 -3.09
C GLY A 209 10.45 -16.05 -3.14
N VAL A 210 10.74 -15.17 -4.10
CA VAL A 210 10.16 -13.83 -4.19
C VAL A 210 8.62 -13.83 -4.29
N PRO A 211 7.97 -14.67 -5.12
CA PRO A 211 6.50 -14.69 -5.19
C PRO A 211 5.84 -15.04 -3.85
N PHE A 212 6.45 -15.95 -3.08
CA PHE A 212 5.92 -16.33 -1.77
C PHE A 212 6.09 -15.22 -0.74
N LEU A 213 7.20 -14.49 -0.79
CA LEU A 213 7.42 -13.34 0.06
C LEU A 213 6.44 -12.20 -0.26
N CYS A 214 6.23 -11.89 -1.54
CA CYS A 214 5.23 -10.90 -1.93
C CYS A 214 3.80 -11.31 -1.55
N ALA A 215 3.47 -12.60 -1.58
CA ALA A 215 2.17 -13.08 -1.14
C ALA A 215 2.00 -13.07 0.39
N TYR A 216 3.09 -13.20 1.15
CA TYR A 216 3.09 -13.08 2.61
C TYR A 216 2.83 -11.63 3.07
N GLU A 217 3.38 -10.65 2.34
CA GLU A 217 3.20 -9.21 2.60
C GLU A 217 1.85 -8.65 2.11
N MET A 218 0.91 -9.48 1.66
CA MET A 218 -0.41 -9.06 1.14
C MET A 218 -1.58 -9.35 2.08
#